data_AF-A0A958PL91-F1
#
_entry.id   AF-A0A958PL91-F1
#
_cell.length_a   1.000
_cell.length_b   1.000
_cell.length_c   1.000
_cell.angle_alpha   90.00
_cell.angle_beta   90.00
_cell.angle_gamma   90.00
#
_symmetry.space_group_name_H-M   'P 1'
#
loop_
_entity.id
_entity.type
_entity.pdbx_description
1 polymer ?
#
loop_
_entity_poly.entity_id
_entity_poly.type
_entity_poly.pdbx_seq_one_letter_code
_entity_poly.pdbx_strand_id
1 'polypeptide(L)'
;MSQKTAKLEVAETQEVDPQTRELQPVQAPKVERRESKRILFYRGEFPEAKIEFAGRTYDAEVYDLSTNGIGILPKQAIPGLDTIAQKFYVRVGETSPREATLRNISHIKFAGSFRLKLGVRTADLERSKVCEHSLLPCTENMPLAYCDDPIAFSRTLLFNVSHFSNNGLVLRTKSVNGNFFTGLKMDLKLMMPARGEYSSVVEVAAIQEEGDIVLLFCTWQHCPDNLKNSVSEFLLMTVPGMTIQQLRDSGFLVADLEKAFLFKSAQTAEEVENILRLRLKAAKAEGRWLDTEDFTLMRDPWDRHSRQVYCEVNGRIVSAARVVFNNGLPERSEHVSYGVEIPEWLWKEGFVEGSRVCTDPDFRGTDVFFKMLQQLSHIV
;
A
#
# COMPACT_ATOMS: atom_id res chain seq x y z
N MET A 1 -32.29 -66.11 3.49
CA MET A 1 -31.47 -66.72 2.42
C MET A 1 -32.19 -66.56 1.10
N SER A 2 -31.77 -65.63 0.27
CA SER A 2 -32.28 -65.45 -1.10
C SER A 2 -31.13 -64.96 -1.94
N GLN A 3 -30.57 -65.86 -2.76
CA GLN A 3 -29.48 -65.58 -3.68
C GLN A 3 -30.08 -65.04 -4.98
N LYS A 4 -29.75 -63.80 -5.35
CA LYS A 4 -30.02 -63.24 -6.68
C LYS A 4 -28.81 -63.47 -7.57
N THR A 5 -29.01 -64.27 -8.61
CA THR A 5 -28.06 -64.57 -9.68
C THR A 5 -27.97 -63.37 -10.63
N ALA A 6 -26.78 -62.78 -10.78
CA ALA A 6 -26.51 -61.75 -11.79
C ALA A 6 -26.08 -62.43 -13.10
N LYS A 7 -26.77 -62.10 -14.20
CA LYS A 7 -26.39 -62.48 -15.56
C LYS A 7 -25.26 -61.57 -16.05
N LEU A 8 -24.13 -62.16 -16.44
CA LEU A 8 -23.11 -61.50 -17.26
C LEU A 8 -23.63 -61.43 -18.70
N GLU A 9 -23.80 -60.22 -19.23
CA GLU A 9 -23.86 -59.98 -20.67
C GLU A 9 -22.43 -59.83 -21.19
N VAL A 10 -22.07 -60.70 -22.14
CA VAL A 10 -20.81 -60.66 -22.87
C VAL A 10 -20.99 -59.66 -24.01
N ALA A 11 -20.28 -58.53 -23.94
CA ALA A 11 -20.25 -57.54 -25.01
C ALA A 11 -19.46 -58.09 -26.21
N GLU A 12 -20.10 -58.11 -27.37
CA GLU A 12 -19.48 -58.41 -28.66
C GLU A 12 -18.39 -57.39 -28.99
N THR A 13 -17.18 -57.89 -29.19
CA THR A 13 -16.03 -57.13 -29.69
C THR A 13 -16.26 -56.84 -31.17
N GLN A 14 -16.62 -55.60 -31.50
CA GLN A 14 -16.61 -55.13 -32.90
C GLN A 14 -15.15 -54.98 -33.36
N GLU A 15 -14.78 -55.74 -34.40
CA GLU A 15 -13.55 -55.53 -35.15
C GLU A 15 -13.62 -54.17 -35.86
N VAL A 16 -12.71 -53.26 -35.48
CA VAL A 16 -12.56 -51.96 -36.12
C VAL A 16 -11.54 -52.09 -37.26
N ASP A 17 -12.04 -51.87 -38.47
CA ASP A 17 -11.31 -51.83 -39.75
C ASP A 17 -10.13 -50.82 -39.70
N PRO A 18 -8.89 -51.22 -40.02
CA PRO A 18 -7.72 -50.34 -39.98
C PRO A 18 -7.64 -49.51 -41.27
N GLN A 19 -8.63 -48.66 -41.53
CA GLN A 19 -8.55 -47.64 -42.56
C GLN A 19 -8.02 -46.33 -41.96
N THR A 20 -6.77 -46.04 -42.31
CA THR A 20 -6.20 -44.72 -42.60
C THR A 20 -6.79 -43.54 -41.79
N ARG A 21 -6.41 -43.43 -40.51
CA ARG A 21 -6.51 -42.15 -39.79
C ARG A 21 -5.53 -41.17 -40.42
N GLU A 22 -5.99 -40.38 -41.38
CA GLU A 22 -5.35 -39.11 -41.72
C GLU A 22 -5.20 -38.32 -40.42
N LEU A 23 -3.96 -38.10 -40.00
CA LEU A 23 -3.62 -37.22 -38.90
C LEU A 23 -4.12 -35.83 -39.29
N GLN A 24 -5.29 -35.43 -38.76
CA GLN A 24 -5.75 -34.06 -38.87
C GLN A 24 -4.64 -33.17 -38.31
N PRO A 25 -4.10 -32.20 -39.07
CA PRO A 25 -3.08 -31.31 -38.56
C PRO A 25 -3.66 -30.60 -37.34
N VAL A 26 -3.02 -30.80 -36.19
CA VAL A 26 -3.33 -30.07 -34.96
C VAL A 26 -3.26 -28.59 -35.34
N GLN A 27 -4.41 -27.93 -35.41
CA GLN A 27 -4.47 -26.51 -35.70
C GLN A 27 -3.63 -25.80 -34.64
N ALA A 28 -2.48 -25.27 -35.07
CA ALA A 28 -1.66 -24.45 -34.20
C ALA A 28 -2.57 -23.35 -33.62
N PRO A 29 -2.60 -23.16 -32.30
CA PRO A 29 -3.46 -22.17 -31.68
C PRO A 29 -3.25 -20.83 -32.38
N LYS A 30 -4.36 -20.23 -32.81
CA LYS A 30 -4.37 -18.96 -33.55
C LYS A 30 -3.56 -17.95 -32.73
N VAL A 31 -2.37 -17.61 -33.20
CA VAL A 31 -1.47 -16.69 -32.49
C VAL A 31 -2.10 -15.30 -32.57
N GLU A 32 -2.80 -14.89 -31.51
CA GLU A 32 -3.28 -13.51 -31.38
C GLU A 32 -2.08 -12.57 -31.53
N ARG A 33 -2.12 -11.75 -32.59
CA ARG A 33 -1.15 -10.67 -32.79
C ARG A 33 -1.34 -9.68 -31.64
N ARG A 34 -0.38 -9.65 -30.73
CA ARG A 34 -0.40 -8.79 -29.55
C ARG A 34 -0.26 -7.32 -29.98
N GLU A 35 -1.13 -6.47 -29.47
CA GLU A 35 -1.10 -5.02 -29.75
C GLU A 35 -0.08 -4.25 -28.87
N SER A 36 0.49 -4.88 -27.84
CA SER A 36 1.44 -4.19 -26.95
C SER A 36 2.75 -3.85 -27.66
N LYS A 37 3.18 -2.59 -27.58
CA LYS A 37 4.50 -2.11 -28.03
C LYS A 37 5.60 -2.94 -27.35
N ARG A 38 6.52 -3.49 -28.14
CA ARG A 38 7.72 -4.21 -27.64
C ARG A 38 8.95 -3.34 -27.87
N ILE A 39 9.86 -3.29 -26.91
CA ILE A 39 11.22 -2.80 -27.12
C ILE A 39 12.09 -3.96 -27.57
N LEU A 40 12.90 -3.74 -28.60
CA LEU A 40 13.94 -4.65 -29.05
C LEU A 40 15.28 -4.19 -28.45
N PHE A 41 16.11 -5.14 -28.03
CA PHE A 41 17.45 -4.87 -27.51
C PHE A 41 18.51 -5.42 -28.46
N TYR A 42 19.61 -4.69 -28.62
CA TYR A 42 20.80 -5.24 -29.23
C TYR A 42 21.58 -6.10 -28.23
N ARG A 43 22.50 -6.91 -28.75
CA ARG A 43 23.29 -7.82 -27.94
C ARG A 43 24.12 -7.06 -26.91
N GLY A 44 23.98 -7.43 -25.64
CA GLY A 44 24.72 -6.85 -24.54
C GLY A 44 24.17 -5.52 -24.02
N GLU A 45 23.09 -4.99 -24.61
CA GLU A 45 22.44 -3.77 -24.09
C GLU A 45 21.57 -4.03 -22.86
N PHE A 46 21.00 -5.23 -22.76
CA PHE A 46 20.08 -5.57 -21.68
C PHE A 46 20.70 -6.62 -20.74
N PRO A 47 20.35 -6.61 -19.44
CA PRO A 47 20.83 -7.61 -18.48
C PRO A 47 20.66 -9.05 -18.97
N GLU A 48 21.66 -9.88 -18.66
CA GLU A 48 21.59 -11.31 -18.94
C GLU A 48 20.41 -11.96 -18.23
N ALA A 49 19.80 -12.96 -18.87
CA ALA A 49 18.75 -13.76 -18.27
C ALA A 49 19.29 -15.15 -17.91
N LYS A 50 18.71 -15.76 -16.88
CA LYS A 50 18.93 -17.16 -16.52
C LYS A 50 17.60 -17.89 -16.53
N ILE A 51 17.59 -19.07 -17.15
CA ILE A 51 16.46 -19.98 -17.21
C ILE A 51 16.77 -21.16 -16.29
N GLU A 52 15.94 -21.40 -15.28
CA GLU A 52 16.04 -22.57 -14.42
C GLU A 52 14.96 -23.58 -14.81
N PHE A 53 15.40 -24.75 -15.30
CA PHE A 53 14.52 -25.80 -15.80
C PHE A 53 15.11 -27.18 -15.49
N ALA A 54 14.27 -28.08 -14.96
CA ALA A 54 14.66 -29.45 -14.58
C ALA A 54 15.94 -29.52 -13.71
N GLY A 55 16.06 -28.61 -12.74
CA GLY A 55 17.21 -28.55 -11.81
C GLY A 55 18.52 -28.03 -12.43
N ARG A 56 18.47 -27.51 -13.67
CA ARG A 56 19.63 -26.91 -14.36
C ARG A 56 19.39 -25.45 -14.65
N THR A 57 20.47 -24.68 -14.70
CA THR A 57 20.45 -23.26 -15.07
C THR A 57 21.08 -23.07 -16.44
N TYR A 58 20.41 -22.32 -17.30
CA TYR A 58 20.82 -22.01 -18.66
C TYR A 58 20.95 -20.50 -18.82
N ASP A 59 22.09 -20.04 -19.33
CA ASP A 59 22.28 -18.63 -19.64
C ASP A 59 21.51 -18.25 -20.91
N ALA A 60 20.95 -17.04 -20.90
CA ALA A 60 20.15 -16.51 -21.98
C ALA A 60 20.32 -14.99 -22.09
N GLU A 61 19.92 -14.45 -23.24
CA GLU A 61 19.90 -13.01 -23.51
C GLU A 61 18.44 -12.56 -23.67
N VAL A 62 18.07 -11.41 -23.09
CA VAL A 62 16.77 -10.80 -23.39
C VAL A 62 16.87 -10.10 -24.73
N TYR A 63 15.97 -10.43 -25.65
CA TYR A 63 15.91 -9.87 -27.00
C TYR A 63 14.83 -8.80 -27.14
N ASP A 64 13.70 -8.98 -26.45
CA ASP A 64 12.63 -7.99 -26.45
C ASP A 64 11.84 -8.01 -25.14
N LEU A 65 11.16 -6.92 -24.84
CA LEU A 65 10.34 -6.79 -23.64
C LEU A 65 9.04 -6.05 -23.93
N SER A 66 7.97 -6.50 -23.29
CA SER A 66 6.75 -5.72 -23.10
C SER A 66 6.12 -6.05 -21.75
N THR A 67 5.09 -5.29 -21.39
CA THR A 67 4.21 -5.54 -20.23
C THR A 67 3.59 -6.94 -20.21
N ASN A 68 3.46 -7.57 -21.37
CA ASN A 68 2.87 -8.90 -21.55
C ASN A 68 3.89 -10.05 -21.59
N GLY A 69 5.17 -9.76 -21.41
CA GLY A 69 6.21 -10.77 -21.30
C GLY A 69 7.50 -10.46 -22.05
N ILE A 70 8.47 -11.36 -21.88
CA ILE A 70 9.87 -11.19 -22.23
C ILE A 70 10.22 -12.13 -23.39
N GLY A 71 10.92 -11.63 -24.39
CA GLY A 71 11.54 -12.43 -25.43
C GLY A 71 12.97 -12.80 -25.02
N ILE A 72 13.27 -14.10 -24.99
CA ILE A 72 14.54 -14.63 -24.50
C ILE A 72 15.20 -15.50 -25.57
N LEU A 73 16.53 -15.39 -25.68
CA LEU A 73 17.39 -16.19 -26.54
C LEU A 73 18.35 -17.03 -25.68
N PRO A 74 18.07 -18.33 -25.47
CA PRO A 74 19.01 -19.21 -24.79
C PRO A 74 20.37 -19.25 -25.51
N LYS A 75 21.48 -19.20 -24.75
CA LYS A 75 22.84 -19.33 -25.32
C LYS A 75 23.14 -20.76 -25.78
N GLN A 76 22.39 -21.73 -25.27
CA GLN A 76 22.50 -23.16 -25.57
C GLN A 76 21.12 -23.82 -25.65
N ALA A 77 21.03 -24.98 -26.31
CA ALA A 77 19.79 -25.75 -26.35
C ALA A 77 19.37 -26.17 -24.93
N ILE A 78 18.06 -26.13 -24.67
CA ILE A 78 17.47 -26.52 -23.38
C ILE A 78 16.70 -27.83 -23.60
N PRO A 79 17.29 -29.00 -23.29
CA PRO A 79 16.65 -30.28 -23.55
C PRO A 79 15.30 -30.38 -22.85
N GLY A 80 14.26 -30.71 -23.61
CA GLY A 80 12.89 -30.90 -23.11
C GLY A 80 12.06 -29.62 -22.94
N LEU A 81 12.62 -28.43 -23.17
CA LEU A 81 11.85 -27.16 -23.17
C LEU A 81 11.28 -26.87 -24.57
N ASP A 82 10.39 -27.75 -25.02
CA ASP A 82 9.76 -27.70 -26.34
C ASP A 82 8.22 -27.61 -26.28
N THR A 83 7.64 -27.67 -25.07
CA THR A 83 6.19 -27.64 -24.86
C THR A 83 5.74 -26.40 -24.10
N ILE A 84 4.67 -25.78 -24.60
CA ILE A 84 4.09 -24.51 -24.11
C ILE A 84 3.60 -24.61 -22.64
N ALA A 85 3.34 -25.81 -22.13
CA ALA A 85 2.74 -26.04 -20.82
C ALA A 85 3.74 -26.21 -19.66
N GLN A 86 5.06 -26.21 -19.92
CA GLN A 86 6.05 -26.45 -18.87
C GLN A 86 6.30 -25.19 -18.03
N LYS A 87 6.35 -25.40 -16.70
CA LYS A 87 6.78 -24.38 -15.74
C LYS A 87 8.30 -24.39 -15.64
N PHE A 88 8.88 -23.21 -15.65
CA PHE A 88 10.30 -22.97 -15.42
C PHE A 88 10.46 -21.62 -14.72
N TYR A 89 11.66 -21.30 -14.25
CA TYR A 89 11.91 -19.99 -13.64
C TYR A 89 12.81 -19.15 -14.54
N VAL A 90 12.52 -17.86 -14.62
CA VAL A 90 13.32 -16.87 -15.34
C VAL A 90 13.82 -15.85 -14.34
N ARG A 91 15.10 -15.54 -14.44
CA ARG A 91 15.75 -14.43 -13.73
C ARG A 91 16.31 -13.48 -14.77
N VAL A 92 16.11 -12.18 -14.60
CA VAL A 92 16.60 -11.15 -15.53
C VAL A 92 17.48 -10.19 -14.74
N GLY A 93 18.77 -10.13 -15.05
CA GLY A 93 19.74 -9.37 -14.24
C GLY A 93 19.72 -9.82 -12.77
N GLU A 94 19.59 -8.85 -11.85
CA GLU A 94 19.57 -9.06 -10.40
C GLU A 94 18.17 -9.25 -9.79
N THR A 95 17.18 -9.51 -10.65
CA THR A 95 15.80 -9.76 -10.19
C THR A 95 15.69 -11.13 -9.52
N SER A 96 14.65 -11.31 -8.71
CA SER A 96 14.35 -12.60 -8.09
C SER A 96 13.87 -13.59 -9.17
N PRO A 97 14.20 -14.90 -9.10
CA PRO A 97 13.63 -15.90 -10.01
C PRO A 97 12.10 -15.85 -10.00
N ARG A 98 11.50 -15.82 -11.18
CA ARG A 98 10.04 -15.82 -11.38
C ARG A 98 9.61 -17.05 -12.13
N GLU A 99 8.58 -17.73 -11.65
CA GLU A 99 7.91 -18.75 -12.43
C GLU A 99 7.47 -18.13 -13.76
N ALA A 100 7.69 -18.83 -14.86
CA ALA A 100 7.39 -18.36 -16.20
C ALA A 100 6.66 -19.45 -16.97
N THR A 101 5.75 -19.02 -17.84
CA THR A 101 5.06 -19.88 -18.79
C THR A 101 5.54 -19.55 -20.19
N LEU A 102 5.90 -20.59 -20.95
CA LEU A 102 6.25 -20.44 -22.35
C LEU A 102 5.00 -20.09 -23.14
N ARG A 103 5.06 -19.05 -23.97
CA ARG A 103 3.91 -18.59 -24.78
C ARG A 103 4.15 -18.74 -26.26
N ASN A 104 5.41 -18.66 -26.68
CA ASN A 104 5.77 -18.79 -28.08
C ASN A 104 7.16 -19.40 -28.19
N ILE A 105 7.33 -20.28 -29.18
CA ILE A 105 8.62 -20.79 -29.61
C ILE A 105 8.76 -20.44 -31.08
N SER A 106 9.80 -19.71 -31.43
CA SER A 106 10.13 -19.42 -32.82
C SER A 106 11.62 -19.47 -33.04
N HIS A 107 12.04 -19.30 -34.29
CA HIS A 107 13.44 -19.12 -34.64
C HIS A 107 13.66 -17.71 -35.15
N ILE A 108 14.79 -17.12 -34.79
CA ILE A 108 15.22 -15.83 -35.32
C ILE A 108 16.61 -15.96 -35.93
N LYS A 109 16.81 -15.39 -37.12
CA LYS A 109 18.13 -15.28 -37.71
C LYS A 109 18.90 -14.18 -36.98
N PHE A 110 19.93 -14.56 -36.23
CA PHE A 110 20.73 -13.68 -35.42
C PHE A 110 22.22 -13.94 -35.69
N ALA A 111 22.94 -12.90 -36.12
CA ALA A 111 24.36 -12.98 -36.52
C ALA A 111 24.65 -14.12 -37.52
N GLY A 112 23.79 -14.32 -38.51
CA GLY A 112 23.97 -15.34 -39.56
C GLY A 112 23.53 -16.76 -39.19
N SER A 113 23.22 -17.03 -37.92
CA SER A 113 22.72 -18.33 -37.45
C SER A 113 21.24 -18.24 -37.04
N PHE A 114 20.48 -19.32 -37.19
CA PHE A 114 19.14 -19.40 -36.58
C PHE A 114 19.28 -19.78 -35.11
N ARG A 115 18.65 -19.00 -34.23
CA ARG A 115 18.59 -19.26 -32.79
C ARG A 115 17.16 -19.46 -32.35
N LEU A 116 16.99 -20.29 -31.33
CA LEU A 116 15.72 -20.48 -30.64
C LEU A 116 15.33 -19.20 -29.93
N LYS A 117 14.11 -18.72 -30.17
CA LYS A 117 13.48 -17.59 -29.50
C LYS A 117 12.32 -18.09 -28.66
N LEU A 118 12.37 -17.76 -27.38
CA LEU A 118 11.33 -18.08 -26.42
C LEU A 118 10.58 -16.80 -26.05
N GLY A 119 9.28 -16.74 -26.34
CA GLY A 119 8.40 -15.73 -25.76
C GLY A 119 7.84 -16.24 -24.46
N VAL A 120 8.19 -15.62 -23.34
CA VAL A 120 7.81 -16.06 -22.00
C VAL A 120 6.95 -15.02 -21.30
N ARG A 121 6.01 -15.47 -20.47
CA ARG A 121 5.29 -14.61 -19.54
C ARG A 121 5.67 -15.03 -18.13
N THR A 122 6.24 -14.13 -17.35
CA THR A 122 6.47 -14.35 -15.92
C THR A 122 5.13 -14.33 -15.20
N ALA A 123 4.95 -15.22 -14.23
CA ALA A 123 3.83 -15.17 -13.32
C ALA A 123 3.90 -13.86 -12.54
N ASP A 124 2.75 -13.23 -12.38
CA ASP A 124 2.62 -12.19 -11.36
C ASP A 124 2.96 -12.83 -10.02
N LEU A 125 3.68 -12.12 -9.16
CA LEU A 125 3.56 -12.45 -7.74
C LEU A 125 2.08 -12.37 -7.42
N GLU A 126 1.56 -13.34 -6.68
CA GLU A 126 0.17 -13.28 -6.27
C GLU A 126 -0.12 -11.87 -5.75
N ARG A 127 -1.12 -11.21 -6.34
CA ARG A 127 -1.52 -9.85 -5.92
C ARG A 127 -1.75 -9.78 -4.41
N SER A 128 -2.11 -10.93 -3.81
CA SER A 128 -2.16 -11.16 -2.38
C SER A 128 -0.93 -10.61 -1.65
N LYS A 129 0.30 -10.67 -2.14
CA LYS A 129 1.46 -10.15 -1.38
C LYS A 129 1.47 -8.63 -1.21
N VAL A 130 0.96 -7.89 -2.20
CA VAL A 130 0.83 -6.41 -2.10
C VAL A 130 -0.47 -6.05 -1.38
N CYS A 131 -1.53 -6.83 -1.63
CA CYS A 131 -2.86 -6.66 -1.07
C CYS A 131 -3.11 -7.46 0.24
N GLU A 132 -2.06 -8.05 0.81
CA GLU A 132 -2.14 -8.92 2.01
C GLU A 132 -2.66 -8.09 3.18
N HIS A 133 -2.37 -6.78 3.11
CA HIS A 133 -2.96 -5.74 3.91
C HIS A 133 -3.78 -4.80 3.03
N SER A 134 -4.79 -4.18 3.62
CA SER A 134 -5.69 -3.23 2.98
C SER A 134 -4.90 -2.16 2.22
N LEU A 135 -5.13 -2.08 0.90
CA LEU A 135 -4.63 -0.97 0.08
C LEU A 135 -5.43 0.28 0.44
N LEU A 136 -4.75 1.29 1.00
CA LEU A 136 -5.35 2.56 1.36
C LEU A 136 -5.20 3.55 0.20
N PRO A 137 -6.30 4.10 -0.33
CA PRO A 137 -6.26 4.99 -1.48
C PRO A 137 -5.69 6.36 -1.14
N CYS A 138 -5.00 6.97 -2.09
CA CYS A 138 -4.62 8.37 -2.07
C CYS A 138 -5.73 9.17 -2.76
N THR A 139 -6.57 9.85 -1.99
CA THR A 139 -7.76 10.57 -2.50
C THR A 139 -7.42 11.96 -3.03
N GLU A 140 -6.52 12.66 -2.36
CA GLU A 140 -6.14 14.05 -2.67
C GLU A 140 -4.63 14.24 -2.59
N ASN A 141 -4.09 15.18 -3.38
CA ASN A 141 -2.66 15.53 -3.39
C ASN A 141 -1.77 14.28 -3.52
N MET A 142 -2.05 13.42 -4.51
CA MET A 142 -1.32 12.15 -4.70
C MET A 142 0.20 12.38 -4.67
N PRO A 143 0.95 11.59 -3.88
CA PRO A 143 2.41 11.63 -3.93
C PRO A 143 2.92 11.31 -5.33
N LEU A 144 4.02 11.96 -5.69
CA LEU A 144 4.70 11.70 -6.96
C LEU A 144 5.90 10.80 -6.69
N ALA A 145 6.12 9.82 -7.56
CA ALA A 145 7.32 9.01 -7.52
C ALA A 145 8.07 9.12 -8.85
N TYR A 146 9.39 9.04 -8.79
CA TYR A 146 10.23 9.00 -9.97
C TYR A 146 11.47 8.14 -9.76
N CYS A 147 12.02 7.62 -10.84
CA CYS A 147 13.31 6.92 -10.85
C CYS A 147 13.91 6.99 -12.25
N ASP A 148 15.20 6.67 -12.36
CA ASP A 148 15.78 6.38 -13.67
C ASP A 148 15.18 5.08 -14.22
N ASP A 149 14.98 5.03 -15.54
CA ASP A 149 14.47 3.85 -16.23
C ASP A 149 15.56 2.77 -16.19
N PRO A 150 15.34 1.65 -15.49
CA PRO A 150 16.35 0.58 -15.39
C PRO A 150 16.60 -0.14 -16.72
N ILE A 151 15.76 0.12 -17.74
CA ILE A 151 15.84 -0.47 -19.08
C ILE A 151 16.44 0.51 -20.10
N ALA A 152 16.10 1.80 -19.98
CA ALA A 152 16.48 2.82 -20.96
C ALA A 152 17.44 3.86 -20.36
N PHE A 153 18.64 3.95 -20.94
CA PHE A 153 19.66 4.90 -20.49
C PHE A 153 19.20 6.36 -20.57
N SER A 154 19.51 7.15 -19.53
CA SER A 154 19.20 8.58 -19.41
C SER A 154 17.72 8.95 -19.57
N ARG A 155 16.81 8.03 -19.21
CA ARG A 155 15.38 8.30 -19.16
C ARG A 155 14.92 8.27 -17.72
N THR A 156 14.08 9.23 -17.33
CA THR A 156 13.41 9.25 -16.02
C THR A 156 11.95 8.82 -16.18
N LEU A 157 11.50 7.92 -15.31
CA LEU A 157 10.13 7.47 -15.21
C LEU A 157 9.41 8.31 -14.15
N LEU A 158 8.18 8.74 -14.46
CA LEU A 158 7.33 9.50 -13.56
C LEU A 158 6.04 8.72 -13.27
N PHE A 159 5.64 8.73 -12.01
CA PHE A 159 4.48 8.00 -11.50
C PHE A 159 3.67 8.85 -10.53
N ASN A 160 2.36 8.66 -10.55
CA ASN A 160 1.50 9.04 -9.42
C ASN A 160 1.37 7.84 -8.50
N VAL A 161 1.42 8.04 -7.18
CA VAL A 161 1.09 6.99 -6.22
C VAL A 161 -0.40 7.02 -5.94
N SER A 162 -1.10 5.94 -6.29
CA SER A 162 -2.55 5.85 -6.12
C SER A 162 -2.96 5.18 -4.82
N HIS A 163 -2.14 4.27 -4.29
CA HIS A 163 -2.43 3.52 -3.05
C HIS A 163 -1.14 3.21 -2.29
N PHE A 164 -1.27 3.05 -0.98
CA PHE A 164 -0.24 2.50 -0.10
C PHE A 164 -0.74 1.25 0.61
N SER A 165 0.17 0.32 0.88
CA SER A 165 0.03 -0.68 1.93
C SER A 165 1.28 -0.65 2.82
N ASN A 166 1.25 -1.36 3.95
CA ASN A 166 2.45 -1.52 4.77
C ASN A 166 3.61 -2.22 4.04
N ASN A 167 3.28 -3.04 3.03
CA ASN A 167 4.22 -3.88 2.27
C ASN A 167 4.50 -3.36 0.86
N GLY A 168 3.81 -2.31 0.41
CA GLY A 168 4.00 -1.81 -0.93
C GLY A 168 3.24 -0.53 -1.25
N LEU A 169 3.11 -0.29 -2.55
CA LEU A 169 2.35 0.82 -3.11
C LEU A 169 1.89 0.50 -4.52
N VAL A 170 0.97 1.30 -5.04
CA VAL A 170 0.53 1.20 -6.44
C VAL A 170 0.97 2.45 -7.20
N LEU A 171 1.86 2.26 -8.18
CA LEU A 171 2.26 3.32 -9.10
C LEU A 171 1.31 3.36 -10.29
N ARG A 172 0.96 4.56 -10.72
CA ARG A 172 0.13 4.82 -11.89
C ARG A 172 0.91 5.68 -12.88
N THR A 173 1.00 5.23 -14.12
CA THR A 173 1.66 5.98 -15.22
C THR A 173 1.01 5.67 -16.56
N LYS A 174 1.44 6.33 -17.64
CA LYS A 174 0.98 6.01 -18.99
C LYS A 174 1.79 4.86 -19.57
N SER A 175 1.17 4.02 -20.39
CA SER A 175 1.83 2.89 -21.08
C SER A 175 3.02 3.33 -21.95
N VAL A 176 2.98 4.54 -22.50
CA VAL A 176 4.08 5.13 -23.28
C VAL A 176 5.29 5.53 -22.44
N ASN A 177 5.12 5.70 -21.13
CA ASN A 177 6.15 6.27 -20.26
C ASN A 177 7.26 5.31 -19.89
N GLY A 178 7.12 4.00 -20.13
CA GLY A 178 8.14 3.03 -19.75
C GLY A 178 7.82 1.64 -20.25
N ASN A 179 8.77 0.72 -20.07
CA ASN A 179 8.54 -0.70 -20.28
C ASN A 179 8.68 -1.38 -18.94
N PHE A 180 7.61 -2.05 -18.54
CA PHE A 180 7.50 -2.63 -17.22
C PHE A 180 7.36 -4.13 -17.36
N PHE A 181 7.93 -4.87 -16.43
CA PHE A 181 7.75 -6.31 -16.31
C PHE A 181 7.79 -6.70 -14.83
N THR A 182 7.18 -7.83 -14.49
CA THR A 182 7.20 -8.30 -13.09
C THR A 182 8.59 -8.74 -12.68
N GLY A 183 8.96 -8.43 -11.44
CA GLY A 183 10.29 -8.58 -10.90
C GLY A 183 11.21 -7.38 -11.12
N LEU A 184 10.80 -6.38 -11.92
CA LEU A 184 11.59 -5.18 -12.13
C LEU A 184 11.82 -4.44 -10.80
N LYS A 185 13.10 -4.23 -10.45
CA LYS A 185 13.50 -3.44 -9.29
C LYS A 185 13.70 -1.99 -9.69
N MET A 186 13.27 -1.06 -8.84
CA MET A 186 13.39 0.38 -9.07
C MET A 186 13.81 1.10 -7.80
N ASP A 187 14.81 1.98 -7.92
CA ASP A 187 15.23 2.92 -6.88
C ASP A 187 14.35 4.16 -6.97
N LEU A 188 13.23 4.16 -6.25
CA LEU A 188 12.24 5.22 -6.28
C LEU A 188 12.62 6.39 -5.35
N LYS A 189 12.50 7.60 -5.91
CA LYS A 189 12.37 8.85 -5.17
C LYS A 189 10.89 9.20 -5.03
N LEU A 190 10.40 9.24 -3.80
CA LEU A 190 9.01 9.52 -3.48
C LEU A 190 8.90 10.93 -2.88
N MET A 191 8.17 11.81 -3.58
CA MET A 191 7.85 13.15 -3.13
C MET A 191 6.52 13.14 -2.39
N MET A 192 6.60 13.28 -1.07
CA MET A 192 5.45 13.31 -0.17
C MET A 192 5.03 14.77 0.10
N PRO A 193 3.77 15.14 -0.14
CA PRO A 193 3.28 16.51 0.05
C PRO A 193 3.54 17.03 1.47
N ALA A 194 4.14 18.22 1.60
CA ALA A 194 4.49 18.85 2.88
C ALA A 194 5.39 18.01 3.81
N ARG A 195 6.06 16.99 3.27
CA ARG A 195 6.92 16.06 4.03
C ARG A 195 8.32 15.93 3.46
N GLY A 196 8.46 16.08 2.15
CA GLY A 196 9.76 16.09 1.45
C GLY A 196 9.94 14.88 0.55
N GLU A 197 11.19 14.60 0.22
CA GLU A 197 11.57 13.50 -0.66
C GLU A 197 12.19 12.34 0.13
N TYR A 198 11.79 11.12 -0.22
CA TYR A 198 12.27 9.89 0.39
C TYR A 198 12.80 8.94 -0.68
N SER A 199 13.81 8.13 -0.33
CA SER A 199 14.33 7.09 -1.21
C SER A 199 13.86 5.72 -0.74
N SER A 200 13.45 4.86 -1.67
CA SER A 200 13.02 3.50 -1.38
C SER A 200 13.35 2.59 -2.56
N VAL A 201 13.51 1.29 -2.29
CA VAL A 201 13.67 0.29 -3.34
C VAL A 201 12.40 -0.54 -3.40
N VAL A 202 11.83 -0.64 -4.60
CA VAL A 202 10.64 -1.46 -4.83
C VAL A 202 10.87 -2.51 -5.89
N GLU A 203 10.05 -3.56 -5.87
CA GLU A 203 9.97 -4.56 -6.93
C GLU A 203 8.53 -4.64 -7.46
N VAL A 204 8.37 -4.62 -8.79
CA VAL A 204 7.07 -4.76 -9.46
C VAL A 204 6.56 -6.20 -9.29
N ALA A 205 5.52 -6.37 -8.47
CA ALA A 205 4.91 -7.67 -8.20
C ALA A 205 3.87 -8.06 -9.26
N ALA A 206 3.06 -7.10 -9.70
CA ALA A 206 2.04 -7.31 -10.72
C ALA A 206 1.84 -6.04 -11.57
N ILE A 207 1.34 -6.24 -12.79
CA ILE A 207 1.05 -5.16 -13.74
C ILE A 207 -0.41 -5.29 -14.20
N GLN A 208 -1.14 -4.18 -14.23
CA GLN A 208 -2.48 -4.09 -14.77
C GLN A 208 -2.56 -2.94 -15.79
N GLU A 209 -3.10 -3.23 -16.96
CA GLU A 209 -3.32 -2.24 -18.02
C GLU A 209 -4.80 -1.83 -18.05
N GLU A 210 -5.04 -0.53 -18.09
CA GLU A 210 -6.37 0.10 -18.15
C GLU A 210 -6.35 1.15 -19.28
N GLY A 211 -6.51 0.67 -20.52
CA GLY A 211 -6.34 1.51 -21.72
C GLY A 211 -4.90 2.02 -21.82
N ASP A 212 -4.73 3.34 -21.80
CA ASP A 212 -3.40 3.98 -21.86
C ASP A 212 -2.70 4.08 -20.50
N ILE A 213 -3.34 3.61 -19.42
CA ILE A 213 -2.82 3.66 -18.07
C ILE A 213 -2.25 2.30 -17.68
N VAL A 214 -1.10 2.31 -17.02
CA VAL A 214 -0.50 1.14 -16.40
C VAL A 214 -0.44 1.35 -14.90
N LEU A 215 -0.96 0.35 -14.17
CA LEU A 215 -0.85 0.23 -12.73
C LEU A 215 0.23 -0.80 -12.39
N LEU A 216 1.23 -0.38 -11.63
CA LEU A 216 2.31 -1.25 -11.14
C LEU A 216 2.07 -1.47 -9.65
N PHE A 217 1.77 -2.71 -9.28
CA PHE A 217 1.67 -3.12 -7.89
C PHE A 217 3.08 -3.45 -7.43
N CYS A 218 3.62 -2.65 -6.52
CA CYS A 218 5.00 -2.71 -6.09
C CYS A 218 5.10 -3.19 -4.64
N THR A 219 6.12 -3.99 -4.33
CA THR A 219 6.48 -4.40 -2.96
C THR A 219 7.72 -3.66 -2.49
N TRP A 220 7.78 -3.29 -1.22
CA TRP A 220 8.97 -2.71 -0.60
C TRP A 220 10.08 -3.75 -0.49
N GLN A 221 11.21 -3.49 -1.14
CA GLN A 221 12.46 -4.23 -0.90
C GLN A 221 13.27 -3.53 0.19
N HIS A 222 13.22 -2.20 0.20
CA HIS A 222 13.75 -1.35 1.26
C HIS A 222 12.86 -0.12 1.42
N CYS A 223 12.26 0.04 2.61
CA CYS A 223 11.44 1.19 2.95
C CYS A 223 11.88 1.72 4.33
N PRO A 224 12.53 2.90 4.39
CA PRO A 224 13.05 3.42 5.65
C PRO A 224 11.90 3.84 6.57
N ASP A 225 12.11 3.75 7.89
CA ASP A 225 11.04 3.98 8.86
C ASP A 225 10.51 5.42 8.86
N ASN A 226 11.35 6.39 8.48
CA ASN A 226 10.92 7.78 8.30
C ASN A 226 9.93 7.93 7.13
N LEU A 227 10.07 7.15 6.06
CA LEU A 227 9.10 7.09 4.97
C LEU A 227 7.81 6.41 5.44
N LYS A 228 7.90 5.29 6.16
CA LYS A 228 6.71 4.61 6.72
C LYS A 228 5.88 5.52 7.61
N ASN A 229 6.54 6.25 8.53
CA ASN A 229 5.87 7.25 9.37
C ASN A 229 5.25 8.36 8.52
N SER A 230 5.98 8.87 7.53
CA SER A 230 5.46 9.93 6.66
C SER A 230 4.26 9.48 5.83
N VAL A 231 4.18 8.20 5.44
CA VAL A 231 3.01 7.62 4.76
C VAL A 231 1.82 7.55 5.71
N SER A 232 2.01 7.09 6.95
CA SER A 232 0.95 7.07 7.97
C SER A 232 0.37 8.45 8.25
N GLU A 233 1.23 9.46 8.43
CA GLU A 233 0.80 10.85 8.59
C GLU A 233 0.02 11.36 7.37
N PHE A 234 0.53 11.11 6.17
CA PHE A 234 -0.12 11.52 4.93
C PHE A 234 -1.51 10.90 4.79
N LEU A 235 -1.64 9.59 5.03
CA LEU A 235 -2.91 8.87 4.96
C LEU A 235 -3.89 9.42 5.99
N LEU A 236 -3.43 9.69 7.21
CA LEU A 236 -4.27 10.25 8.27
C LEU A 236 -4.79 11.64 7.93
N MET A 237 -3.99 12.45 7.23
CA MET A 237 -4.38 13.80 6.80
C MET A 237 -5.29 13.84 5.57
N THR A 238 -5.18 12.86 4.67
CA THR A 238 -5.81 12.93 3.34
C THR A 238 -6.98 11.98 3.16
N VAL A 239 -7.01 10.85 3.87
CA VAL A 239 -8.09 9.86 3.75
C VAL A 239 -9.22 10.21 4.71
N PRO A 240 -10.43 10.55 4.22
CA PRO A 240 -11.55 10.91 5.09
C PRO A 240 -11.92 9.80 6.07
N GLY A 241 -12.04 10.15 7.34
CA GLY A 241 -12.43 9.21 8.39
C GLY A 241 -11.35 8.24 8.85
N MET A 242 -10.14 8.31 8.30
CA MET A 242 -9.01 7.47 8.72
C MET A 242 -8.70 7.70 10.20
N THR A 243 -8.52 6.61 10.94
CA THR A 243 -8.12 6.64 12.36
C THR A 243 -6.76 5.98 12.56
N ILE A 244 -6.15 6.25 13.71
CA ILE A 244 -4.91 5.59 14.10
C ILE A 244 -5.12 4.07 14.23
N GLN A 245 -6.25 3.65 14.80
CA GLN A 245 -6.55 2.22 14.93
C GLN A 245 -6.61 1.54 13.56
N GLN A 246 -7.26 2.16 12.56
CA GLN A 246 -7.33 1.61 11.19
C GLN A 246 -5.94 1.51 10.53
N LEU A 247 -5.05 2.47 10.76
CA LEU A 247 -3.65 2.40 10.30
C LEU A 247 -2.90 1.23 10.93
N ARG A 248 -3.06 1.01 12.24
CA ARG A 248 -2.47 -0.13 12.96
C ARG A 248 -2.99 -1.46 12.46
N ASP A 249 -4.31 -1.57 12.29
CA ASP A 249 -4.95 -2.78 11.77
C ASP A 249 -4.49 -3.10 10.33
N SER A 250 -4.13 -2.06 9.57
CA SER A 250 -3.53 -2.17 8.24
C SER A 250 -2.01 -2.39 8.26
N GLY A 251 -1.40 -2.52 9.44
CA GLY A 251 0.01 -2.82 9.64
C GLY A 251 0.98 -1.65 9.43
N PHE A 252 0.49 -0.41 9.37
CA PHE A 252 1.34 0.77 9.23
C PHE A 252 2.05 1.12 10.54
N LEU A 253 3.23 1.74 10.41
CA LEU A 253 3.98 2.27 11.55
C LEU A 253 3.32 3.56 12.04
N VAL A 254 2.92 3.60 13.32
CA VAL A 254 2.25 4.75 13.94
C VAL A 254 3.07 5.18 15.17
N ALA A 255 4.22 5.80 14.92
CA ALA A 255 5.16 6.19 15.98
C ALA A 255 5.12 7.70 16.29
N ASP A 256 5.29 8.53 15.27
CA ASP A 256 5.33 9.99 15.37
C ASP A 256 4.38 10.56 14.32
N LEU A 257 3.29 11.18 14.78
CA LEU A 257 2.24 11.73 13.93
C LEU A 257 2.05 13.23 14.15
N GLU A 258 3.05 13.91 14.73
CA GLU A 258 2.97 15.33 15.11
C GLU A 258 2.44 16.19 13.97
N LYS A 259 2.92 15.94 12.75
CA LYS A 259 2.60 16.80 11.62
C LYS A 259 1.21 16.52 11.03
N ALA A 260 0.51 15.50 11.50
CA ALA A 260 -0.89 15.24 11.16
C ALA A 260 -1.86 15.94 12.11
N PHE A 261 -1.37 16.47 13.23
CA PHE A 261 -2.18 17.14 14.24
C PHE A 261 -2.21 18.65 14.05
N LEU A 262 -3.43 19.21 14.06
CA LEU A 262 -3.63 20.65 14.01
C LEU A 262 -4.27 21.12 15.33
N PHE A 263 -3.52 21.89 16.11
CA PHE A 263 -4.01 22.41 17.39
C PHE A 263 -4.61 23.80 17.24
N LYS A 264 -5.81 24.00 17.79
CA LYS A 264 -6.58 25.25 17.72
C LYS A 264 -7.25 25.56 19.06
N SER A 265 -7.61 26.82 19.27
CA SER A 265 -8.53 27.23 20.34
C SER A 265 -9.93 27.38 19.75
N ALA A 266 -10.96 26.85 20.42
CA ALA A 266 -12.34 27.00 19.97
C ALA A 266 -12.75 28.48 19.93
N GLN A 267 -13.26 28.92 18.78
CA GLN A 267 -13.77 30.26 18.51
C GLN A 267 -15.27 30.27 18.25
N THR A 268 -15.85 29.14 17.83
CA THR A 268 -17.26 29.05 17.43
C THR A 268 -18.07 28.16 18.37
N ALA A 269 -19.40 28.36 18.38
CA ALA A 269 -20.30 27.51 19.16
C ALA A 269 -20.29 26.05 18.66
N GLU A 270 -20.11 25.84 17.35
CA GLU A 270 -20.03 24.52 16.72
C GLU A 270 -18.78 23.75 17.18
N GLU A 271 -17.61 24.41 17.25
CA GLU A 271 -16.39 23.80 17.76
C GLU A 271 -16.55 23.37 19.23
N VAL A 272 -17.16 24.23 20.06
CA VAL A 272 -17.47 23.89 21.45
C VAL A 272 -18.42 22.69 21.53
N GLU A 273 -19.46 22.64 20.69
CA GLU A 273 -20.38 21.52 20.60
C GLU A 273 -19.66 20.20 20.28
N ASN A 274 -18.76 20.24 19.30
CA ASN A 274 -17.97 19.08 18.89
C ASN A 274 -17.00 18.61 19.99
N ILE A 275 -16.42 19.54 20.77
CA ILE A 275 -15.62 19.21 21.96
C ILE A 275 -16.46 18.49 23.01
N LEU A 276 -17.67 18.97 23.30
CA LEU A 276 -18.55 18.34 24.28
C LEU A 276 -18.99 16.93 23.84
N ARG A 277 -19.30 16.75 22.56
CA ARG A 277 -19.55 15.41 21.98
C ARG A 277 -18.34 14.49 22.14
N LEU A 278 -17.14 14.99 21.87
CA LEU A 278 -15.90 14.22 22.06
C LEU A 278 -15.71 13.81 23.52
N ARG A 279 -15.96 14.71 24.48
CA ARG A 279 -15.90 14.39 25.93
C ARG A 279 -16.86 13.27 26.29
N LEU A 280 -18.11 13.33 25.82
CA LEU A 280 -19.09 12.28 26.08
C LEU A 280 -18.64 10.95 25.46
N LYS A 281 -18.16 10.96 24.20
CA LYS A 281 -17.63 9.76 23.53
C LYS A 281 -16.48 9.14 24.32
N ALA A 282 -15.51 9.95 24.76
CA ALA A 282 -14.38 9.47 25.54
C ALA A 282 -14.81 8.91 26.92
N ALA A 283 -15.76 9.56 27.59
CA ALA A 283 -16.29 9.09 28.87
C ALA A 283 -17.02 7.74 28.72
N LYS A 284 -17.83 7.57 27.67
CA LYS A 284 -18.49 6.29 27.35
C LYS A 284 -17.49 5.15 27.12
N ALA A 285 -16.41 5.43 26.40
CA ALA A 285 -15.35 4.44 26.18
C ALA A 285 -14.60 4.02 27.46
N GLU A 286 -14.74 4.79 28.54
CA GLU A 286 -14.22 4.48 29.88
C GLU A 286 -15.29 3.87 30.80
N GLY A 287 -16.47 3.53 30.29
CA GLY A 287 -17.56 2.95 31.06
C GLY A 287 -18.37 3.97 31.87
N ARG A 288 -18.22 5.27 31.60
CA ARG A 288 -18.96 6.35 32.27
C ARG A 288 -20.05 6.90 31.34
N TRP A 289 -21.17 7.36 31.88
CA TRP A 289 -22.23 8.01 31.09
C TRP A 289 -22.78 7.17 29.92
N LEU A 290 -22.90 5.85 30.11
CA LEU A 290 -23.31 4.91 29.06
C LEU A 290 -24.72 5.20 28.52
N ASP A 291 -25.65 5.60 29.40
CA ASP A 291 -27.07 5.77 29.07
C ASP A 291 -27.45 7.18 28.59
N THR A 292 -26.50 8.12 28.48
CA THR A 292 -26.81 9.48 28.02
C THR A 292 -26.38 9.71 26.58
N GLU A 293 -27.23 10.34 25.77
CA GLU A 293 -26.84 10.89 24.45
C GLU A 293 -26.71 12.42 24.48
N ASP A 294 -27.10 13.04 25.59
CA ASP A 294 -27.04 14.49 25.74
C ASP A 294 -25.62 14.94 26.10
N PHE A 295 -24.87 15.35 25.08
CA PHE A 295 -23.52 15.88 25.23
C PHE A 295 -23.48 17.22 25.99
N THR A 296 -24.61 17.95 26.11
CA THR A 296 -24.62 19.24 26.81
C THR A 296 -24.36 19.11 28.31
N LEU A 297 -24.58 17.92 28.87
CA LEU A 297 -24.21 17.55 30.23
C LEU A 297 -22.70 17.57 30.49
N MET A 298 -21.88 17.59 29.42
CA MET A 298 -20.43 17.72 29.53
C MET A 298 -19.96 19.17 29.72
N ARG A 299 -20.89 20.15 29.68
CA ARG A 299 -20.61 21.54 30.05
C ARG A 299 -20.44 21.64 31.55
N ASP A 300 -19.62 22.56 31.99
CA ASP A 300 -19.53 22.87 33.41
C ASP A 300 -19.41 24.38 33.68
N PRO A 301 -19.56 24.82 34.94
CA PRO A 301 -19.56 26.24 35.29
C PRO A 301 -18.25 26.98 34.98
N TRP A 302 -17.13 26.28 34.84
CA TRP A 302 -15.82 26.87 34.60
C TRP A 302 -15.56 27.16 33.12
N ASP A 303 -16.36 26.59 32.21
CA ASP A 303 -16.21 26.82 30.78
C ASP A 303 -16.25 28.33 30.42
N ARG A 304 -17.04 29.13 31.16
CA ARG A 304 -17.16 30.60 30.98
C ARG A 304 -15.89 31.39 31.33
N HIS A 305 -14.93 30.77 32.02
CA HIS A 305 -13.65 31.37 32.44
C HIS A 305 -12.47 30.66 31.80
N SER A 306 -12.70 29.94 30.70
CA SER A 306 -11.72 29.05 30.13
C SER A 306 -11.51 29.27 28.65
N ARG A 307 -10.39 28.76 28.14
CA ARG A 307 -10.19 28.51 26.72
C ARG A 307 -10.27 27.01 26.48
N GLN A 308 -11.10 26.61 25.52
CA GLN A 308 -11.14 25.24 25.04
C GLN A 308 -10.12 25.11 23.92
N VAL A 309 -9.27 24.10 24.01
CA VAL A 309 -8.21 23.80 23.05
C VAL A 309 -8.52 22.44 22.48
N TYR A 310 -8.31 22.27 21.19
CA TYR A 310 -8.56 21.01 20.53
C TYR A 310 -7.50 20.68 19.48
N CYS A 311 -7.37 19.39 19.22
CA CYS A 311 -6.57 18.80 18.16
C CYS A 311 -7.51 18.30 17.08
N GLU A 312 -7.23 18.68 15.84
CA GLU A 312 -7.98 18.30 14.66
C GLU A 312 -7.11 17.41 13.76
N VAL A 313 -7.74 16.42 13.14
CA VAL A 313 -7.17 15.57 12.10
C VAL A 313 -8.19 15.48 10.96
N ASN A 314 -7.79 15.90 9.76
CA ASN A 314 -8.65 15.88 8.57
C ASN A 314 -10.06 16.44 8.84
N GLY A 315 -10.15 17.63 9.45
CA GLY A 315 -11.42 18.29 9.78
C GLY A 315 -12.16 17.75 11.00
N ARG A 316 -11.71 16.65 11.63
CA ARG A 316 -12.35 16.05 12.81
C ARG A 316 -11.60 16.41 14.09
N ILE A 317 -12.33 16.86 15.12
CA ILE A 317 -11.77 17.03 16.46
C ILE A 317 -11.53 15.66 17.11
N VAL A 318 -10.28 15.35 17.43
CA VAL A 318 -9.84 14.04 17.95
C VAL A 318 -9.30 14.10 19.38
N SER A 319 -8.93 15.29 19.86
CA SER A 319 -8.58 15.51 21.26
C SER A 319 -9.00 16.91 21.68
N ALA A 320 -9.33 17.09 22.96
CA ALA A 320 -9.61 18.41 23.51
C ALA A 320 -9.08 18.52 24.94
N ALA A 321 -8.83 19.74 25.36
CA ALA A 321 -8.45 20.10 26.71
C ALA A 321 -9.00 21.49 27.03
N ARG A 322 -8.98 21.85 28.31
CA ARG A 322 -9.41 23.14 28.79
C ARG A 322 -8.32 23.81 29.62
N VAL A 323 -8.16 25.11 29.44
CA VAL A 323 -7.36 25.97 30.31
C VAL A 323 -8.29 26.96 31.01
N VAL A 324 -8.43 26.85 32.34
CA VAL A 324 -9.24 27.76 33.15
C VAL A 324 -8.34 28.88 33.70
N PHE A 325 -8.75 30.14 33.50
CA PHE A 325 -8.03 31.32 33.99
C PHE A 325 -8.66 31.79 35.31
N ASN A 326 -8.05 31.46 36.44
CA ASN A 326 -8.62 31.83 37.74
C ASN A 326 -8.35 33.29 38.12
N ASN A 327 -7.25 33.88 37.65
CA ASN A 327 -6.86 35.27 37.94
C ASN A 327 -6.85 35.60 39.45
N GLY A 328 -6.46 34.64 40.29
CA GLY A 328 -6.43 34.81 41.75
C GLY A 328 -7.78 34.65 42.45
N LEU A 329 -8.84 34.26 41.74
CA LEU A 329 -10.20 34.15 42.27
C LEU A 329 -10.56 32.69 42.62
N PRO A 330 -10.81 32.35 43.91
CA PRO A 330 -11.12 30.99 44.34
C PRO A 330 -12.34 30.38 43.65
N GLU A 331 -13.38 31.17 43.36
CA GLU A 331 -14.62 30.70 42.72
C GLU A 331 -14.42 30.27 41.25
N ARG A 332 -13.25 30.57 40.67
CA ARG A 332 -12.87 30.18 39.30
C ARG A 332 -11.96 28.96 39.26
N SER A 333 -11.56 28.43 40.42
CA SER A 333 -10.74 27.21 40.50
C SER A 333 -11.61 25.97 40.54
N GLU A 334 -11.30 24.99 39.68
CA GLU A 334 -11.93 23.68 39.75
C GLU A 334 -11.40 22.90 40.96
N HIS A 335 -10.11 23.02 41.25
CA HIS A 335 -9.43 22.30 42.34
C HIS A 335 -9.98 22.67 43.73
N VAL A 336 -10.30 23.95 43.96
CA VAL A 336 -10.93 24.39 45.22
C VAL A 336 -12.29 23.73 45.44
N SER A 337 -13.04 23.44 44.36
CA SER A 337 -14.33 22.73 44.47
C SER A 337 -14.19 21.28 44.95
N TYR A 338 -12.99 20.70 44.81
CA TYR A 338 -12.63 19.39 45.36
C TYR A 338 -11.98 19.47 46.75
N GLY A 339 -11.92 20.66 47.36
CA GLY A 339 -11.34 20.87 48.69
C GLY A 339 -9.81 20.96 48.72
N VAL A 340 -9.17 21.21 47.58
CA VAL A 340 -7.71 21.37 47.52
C VAL A 340 -7.31 22.73 48.08
N GLU A 341 -6.39 22.73 49.04
CA GLU A 341 -5.79 23.96 49.57
C GLU A 341 -4.69 24.47 48.63
N ILE A 342 -4.85 25.70 48.15
CA ILE A 342 -3.89 26.36 47.27
C ILE A 342 -3.16 27.46 48.06
N PRO A 343 -1.82 27.51 48.03
CA PRO A 343 -1.06 28.52 48.77
C PRO A 343 -1.43 29.96 48.41
N GLU A 344 -1.46 30.84 49.41
CA GLU A 344 -1.83 32.26 49.25
C GLU A 344 -0.96 33.00 48.22
N TRP A 345 0.32 32.66 48.13
CA TRP A 345 1.23 33.26 47.15
C TRP A 345 0.80 32.97 45.71
N LEU A 346 0.27 31.77 45.43
CA LEU A 346 -0.16 31.41 44.08
C LEU A 346 -1.45 32.13 43.69
N TRP A 347 -2.33 32.40 44.66
CA TRP A 347 -3.50 33.27 44.44
C TRP A 347 -3.12 34.70 44.11
N LYS A 348 -2.07 35.24 44.75
CA LYS A 348 -1.56 36.60 44.50
C LYS A 348 -0.99 36.75 43.09
N GLU A 349 -0.25 35.75 42.63
CA GLU A 349 0.30 35.74 41.25
C GLU A 349 -0.77 35.44 40.20
N GLY A 350 -1.81 34.70 40.58
CA GLY A 350 -2.76 34.10 39.65
C GLY A 350 -2.15 32.89 38.96
N PHE A 351 -3.01 31.96 38.53
CA PHE A 351 -2.57 30.77 37.81
C PHE A 351 -3.62 30.32 36.80
N VAL A 352 -3.33 29.23 36.10
CA VAL A 352 -4.26 28.57 35.19
C VAL A 352 -4.34 27.09 35.51
N GLU A 353 -5.47 26.48 35.18
CA GLU A 353 -5.72 25.06 35.41
C GLU A 353 -5.98 24.34 34.09
N GLY A 354 -5.10 23.39 33.75
CA GLY A 354 -5.31 22.43 32.69
C GLY A 354 -6.26 21.34 33.16
N SER A 355 -7.39 21.15 32.46
CA SER A 355 -8.46 20.23 32.88
C SER A 355 -9.19 19.65 31.68
N ARG A 356 -10.10 18.69 31.95
CA ARG A 356 -11.01 18.08 30.96
C ARG A 356 -10.32 17.58 29.69
N VAL A 357 -9.10 17.05 29.83
CA VAL A 357 -8.37 16.44 28.70
C VAL A 357 -9.10 15.18 28.28
N CYS A 358 -9.43 15.08 26.99
CA CYS A 358 -10.01 13.88 26.40
C CYS A 358 -9.40 13.61 25.02
N THR A 359 -9.38 12.34 24.65
CA THR A 359 -8.92 11.87 23.35
C THR A 359 -9.91 10.84 22.84
N ASP A 360 -10.23 10.94 21.56
CA ASP A 360 -11.06 9.98 20.86
C ASP A 360 -10.44 8.57 21.01
N PRO A 361 -11.22 7.54 21.40
CA PRO A 361 -10.72 6.19 21.58
C PRO A 361 -9.91 5.67 20.39
N ASP A 362 -10.31 6.01 19.17
CA ASP A 362 -9.67 5.55 17.93
C ASP A 362 -8.32 6.23 17.66
N PHE A 363 -7.97 7.24 18.47
CA PHE A 363 -6.74 8.03 18.41
C PHE A 363 -5.85 7.85 19.64
N ARG A 364 -6.19 6.92 20.55
CA ARG A 364 -5.39 6.63 21.75
C ARG A 364 -4.10 5.85 21.43
N GLY A 365 -3.12 5.99 22.32
CA GLY A 365 -1.84 5.28 22.24
C GLY A 365 -0.83 5.90 21.27
N THR A 366 -1.00 7.17 20.92
CA THR A 366 -0.03 7.97 20.17
C THR A 366 0.43 9.17 20.99
N ASP A 367 1.25 10.02 20.40
CA ASP A 367 1.77 11.25 20.96
C ASP A 367 0.73 12.37 21.12
N VAL A 368 -0.52 12.21 20.64
CA VAL A 368 -1.58 13.24 20.69
C VAL A 368 -1.80 13.80 22.10
N PHE A 369 -1.75 12.95 23.14
CA PHE A 369 -1.91 13.39 24.53
C PHE A 369 -0.73 14.26 24.98
N PHE A 370 0.51 13.82 24.71
CA PHE A 370 1.71 14.58 25.06
C PHE A 370 1.77 15.91 24.30
N LYS A 371 1.40 15.91 23.01
CA LYS A 371 1.32 17.12 22.20
C LYS A 371 0.22 18.07 22.68
N MET A 372 -0.90 17.55 23.16
CA MET A 372 -1.93 18.37 23.82
C MET A 372 -1.37 19.04 25.08
N LEU A 373 -0.67 18.31 25.96
CA LEU A 373 -0.05 18.90 27.15
C LEU A 373 0.99 19.98 26.79
N GLN A 374 1.81 19.73 25.77
CA GLN A 374 2.75 20.71 25.24
C GLN A 374 2.00 21.95 24.75
N GLN A 375 0.90 21.78 24.03
CA GLN A 375 0.11 22.90 23.54
C GLN A 375 -0.53 23.71 24.66
N LEU A 376 -0.99 23.06 25.74
CA LEU A 376 -1.50 23.76 26.91
C LEU A 376 -0.43 24.68 27.52
N SER A 377 0.83 24.25 27.54
CA SER A 377 1.94 25.05 28.09
C SER A 377 2.22 26.33 27.28
N HIS A 378 1.87 26.38 25.99
CA HIS A 378 2.04 27.56 25.14
C HIS A 378 0.93 28.61 25.29
N ILE A 379 -0.17 28.27 25.98
CA ILE A 379 -1.34 29.15 26.15
C ILE A 379 -1.22 30.01 27.41
N VAL A 380 -0.39 29.56 28.36
CA VAL A 380 -0.18 30.17 29.68
C VAL A 380 0.71 31.39 29.59
#